data_AF-A0A9E1MMY7-F1
#
_entry.id   AF-A0A9E1MMY7-F1
#
_cell.length_a   1.000
_cell.length_b   1.000
_cell.length_c   1.000
_cell.angle_alpha   90.00
_cell.angle_beta   90.00
_cell.angle_gamma   90.00
#
_symmetry.space_group_name_H-M   'P 1'
#
loop_
_entity.id
_entity.type
_entity.pdbx_description
1 polymer ?
#
loop_
_entity_poly.entity_id
_entity_poly.type
_entity_poly.pdbx_seq_one_letter_code
_entity_poly.pdbx_strand_id
1 'polypeptide(L)'
;MVYDITYTSIGAAVVEDFYDENVVFLRFCFETELLKKNPLDRHDRILRMVYLNQDLTTAGKYLFPRLLDKFLAFFDRKGKTSLETMLKRWYTALEKEYLSQTAG
;
A
#
# COMPACT_ATOMS: atom_id res chain seq x y z
N MET A 1 12.08 11.10 4.41
CA MET A 1 11.67 9.83 5.02
C MET A 1 11.70 8.77 3.94
N VAL A 2 12.19 7.58 4.29
CA VAL A 2 12.33 6.41 3.41
C VAL A 2 11.37 5.35 3.96
N TYR A 3 10.49 4.80 3.12
CA TYR A 3 9.57 3.73 3.51
C TYR A 3 10.15 2.38 3.07
N ASP A 4 10.28 1.42 3.99
CA ASP A 4 10.80 0.08 3.73
C ASP A 4 9.72 -0.96 4.09
N ILE A 5 9.34 -1.78 3.11
CA ILE A 5 8.32 -2.82 3.27
C ILE A 5 8.88 -4.17 3.70
N THR A 6 10.18 -4.33 3.95
CA THR A 6 10.81 -5.67 4.10
C THR A 6 10.87 -6.24 5.54
N TYR A 7 10.17 -5.65 6.51
CA TYR A 7 10.38 -6.01 7.92
C TYR A 7 9.47 -7.16 8.41
N THR A 8 10.02 -8.38 8.44
CA THR A 8 9.75 -9.57 9.31
C THR A 8 9.61 -10.87 8.49
N SER A 9 10.54 -11.83 8.64
CA SER A 9 10.51 -13.12 7.92
C SER A 9 10.61 -14.34 8.85
N ILE A 10 9.56 -15.16 8.89
CA ILE A 10 9.54 -16.53 9.41
C ILE A 10 8.93 -17.44 8.32
N GLY A 11 9.75 -18.16 7.55
CA GLY A 11 9.35 -19.31 6.70
C GLY A 11 8.95 -19.02 5.24
N ALA A 12 9.28 -19.93 4.31
CA ALA A 12 9.11 -19.76 2.86
C ALA A 12 7.64 -19.61 2.36
N ALA A 13 6.67 -20.26 2.99
CA ALA A 13 5.24 -20.06 2.65
C ALA A 13 4.74 -18.66 3.07
N VAL A 14 5.26 -18.13 4.19
CA VAL A 14 4.99 -16.74 4.62
C VAL A 14 5.65 -15.75 3.66
N VAL A 15 6.77 -16.11 3.02
CA VAL A 15 7.44 -15.24 2.03
C VAL A 15 6.62 -15.12 0.74
N GLU A 16 5.95 -16.17 0.29
CA GLU A 16 5.09 -16.12 -0.92
C GLU A 16 3.81 -15.29 -0.67
N ASP A 17 3.07 -15.57 0.40
CA ASP A 17 1.86 -14.79 0.76
C ASP A 17 2.20 -13.30 0.99
N PHE A 18 3.35 -13.02 1.60
CA PHE A 18 3.85 -11.66 1.79
C PHE A 18 4.14 -10.98 0.46
N TYR A 19 4.72 -11.68 -0.51
CA TYR A 19 4.96 -11.13 -1.84
C TYR A 19 3.65 -10.78 -2.55
N ASP A 20 2.66 -11.68 -2.50
CA ASP A 20 1.36 -11.49 -3.14
C ASP A 20 0.59 -10.31 -2.52
N GLU A 21 0.59 -10.18 -1.19
CA GLU A 21 -0.03 -9.06 -0.49
C GLU A 21 0.64 -7.71 -0.84
N ASN A 22 1.97 -7.69 -0.95
CA ASN A 22 2.71 -6.50 -1.37
C ASN A 22 2.36 -6.11 -2.82
N VAL A 23 2.22 -7.07 -3.73
CA VAL A 23 1.78 -6.80 -5.11
C VAL A 23 0.39 -6.16 -5.12
N VAL A 24 -0.55 -6.71 -4.34
CA VAL A 24 -1.92 -6.16 -4.20
C VAL A 24 -1.88 -4.73 -3.66
N PHE A 25 -1.12 -4.48 -2.59
CA PHE A 25 -0.99 -3.15 -1.99
C PHE A 25 -0.39 -2.13 -2.97
N LEU A 26 0.71 -2.49 -3.64
CA LEU A 26 1.42 -1.60 -4.54
C LEU A 26 0.61 -1.28 -5.80
N ARG A 27 -0.08 -2.30 -6.35
CA ARG A 27 -1.02 -2.10 -7.47
C ARG A 27 -2.13 -1.13 -7.06
N PHE A 28 -2.76 -1.37 -5.92
CA PHE A 28 -3.82 -0.49 -5.40
C PHE A 28 -3.35 0.95 -5.25
N CYS A 29 -2.16 1.17 -4.68
CA CYS A 29 -1.59 2.51 -4.52
C CYS A 29 -1.29 3.21 -5.86
N PHE A 30 -0.96 2.44 -6.92
CA PHE A 30 -0.77 3.01 -8.25
C PHE A 30 -2.10 3.33 -8.94
N GLU A 31 -3.07 2.41 -8.89
CA GLU A 31 -4.41 2.58 -9.47
C GLU A 31 -5.20 3.73 -8.83
N THR A 32 -4.93 4.03 -7.56
CA THR A 32 -5.51 5.16 -6.81
C THR A 32 -4.65 6.43 -6.88
N GLU A 33 -3.68 6.48 -7.79
CA GLU A 33 -2.83 7.66 -8.04
C GLU A 33 -2.05 8.14 -6.79
N LEU A 34 -1.72 7.26 -5.84
CA LEU A 34 -0.83 7.61 -4.73
C LEU A 34 0.63 7.59 -5.18
N LEU A 35 0.96 6.71 -6.12
CA LEU A 35 2.28 6.57 -6.74
C LEU A 35 2.30 7.22 -8.13
N LYS A 36 3.40 7.92 -8.46
CA LYS A 36 3.56 8.55 -9.79
C LYS A 36 3.91 7.57 -10.92
N LYS A 37 4.48 6.42 -10.58
CA LYS A 37 4.97 5.42 -11.54
C LYS A 37 4.50 4.05 -11.13
N ASN A 38 4.23 3.19 -12.12
CA ASN A 38 3.85 1.81 -11.87
C ASN A 38 5.00 1.09 -11.13
N PRO A 39 4.75 0.58 -9.91
CA PRO A 39 5.76 -0.13 -9.13
C PRO A 39 5.97 -1.58 -9.61
N LEU A 40 5.14 -2.07 -10.52
CA LEU A 40 5.17 -3.41 -11.06
C LEU A 40 5.63 -3.41 -12.52
N ASP A 41 6.27 -4.50 -12.94
CA ASP A 41 6.53 -4.75 -14.35
C ASP A 41 5.37 -5.48 -15.05
N ARG A 42 5.54 -5.82 -16.32
CA ARG A 42 4.51 -6.52 -17.13
C ARG A 42 4.17 -7.94 -16.67
N HIS A 43 4.91 -8.50 -15.72
CA HIS A 43 4.67 -9.82 -15.12
C HIS A 43 4.37 -9.71 -13.62
N ASP A 44 3.90 -8.54 -13.18
CA ASP A 44 3.55 -8.25 -11.78
C ASP A 44 4.72 -8.41 -10.80
N ARG A 45 5.96 -8.22 -11.30
CA ARG A 45 7.14 -8.24 -10.45
C ARG A 45 7.38 -6.87 -9.85
N ILE A 46 7.64 -6.83 -8.54
CA ILE A 46 7.93 -5.59 -7.81
C ILE A 46 9.26 -5.02 -8.31
N LEU A 47 9.22 -3.82 -8.91
CA LEU A 47 10.40 -3.10 -9.39
C LEU A 47 11.10 -2.32 -8.29
N ARG A 48 10.35 -1.87 -7.29
CA ARG A 48 10.84 -1.04 -6.18
C ARG A 48 10.06 -1.33 -4.91
N MET A 49 10.78 -1.43 -3.80
CA MET A 49 10.22 -1.58 -2.46
C MET A 49 10.37 -0.32 -1.60
N VAL A 50 11.11 0.67 -2.10
CA VAL A 50 11.42 1.89 -1.37
C VAL A 50 10.86 3.09 -2.11
N TYR A 51 10.11 3.93 -1.38
CA TYR A 51 9.46 5.13 -1.91
C TYR A 51 9.90 6.38 -1.15
N LEU A 52 10.16 7.45 -1.90
CA LEU A 52 10.46 8.78 -1.38
C LEU A 52 9.32 9.73 -1.70
N ASN A 53 9.27 10.90 -1.04
CA ASN A 53 8.27 11.93 -1.30
C ASN A 53 8.22 12.38 -2.78
N GLN A 54 9.31 12.23 -3.53
CA GLN A 54 9.34 12.54 -4.95
C GLN A 54 8.62 11.51 -5.82
N ASP A 55 8.48 10.27 -5.36
CA ASP A 55 7.79 9.17 -6.06
C ASP A 55 6.27 9.21 -5.84
N LEU A 56 5.82 9.96 -4.82
CA LEU A 56 4.42 10.10 -4.43
C LEU A 56 3.77 11.33 -5.08
N THR A 57 2.47 11.23 -5.40
CA THR A 57 1.64 12.37 -5.77
C THR A 57 1.38 13.28 -4.56
N THR A 58 0.72 14.43 -4.77
CA THR A 58 0.37 15.33 -3.66
C THR A 58 -0.50 14.64 -2.62
N ALA A 59 -1.56 13.95 -3.06
CA ALA A 59 -2.40 13.12 -2.19
C ALA A 59 -1.62 11.93 -1.63
N GLY A 60 -0.79 11.29 -2.46
CA GLY A 60 0.10 10.19 -2.08
C GLY A 60 0.97 10.49 -0.86
N LYS A 61 1.56 11.69 -0.77
CA LYS A 61 2.39 12.09 0.39
C LYS A 61 1.64 12.02 1.72
N TYR A 62 0.32 12.20 1.71
CA TYR A 62 -0.52 12.16 2.90
C TYR A 62 -1.15 10.77 3.11
N LEU A 63 -1.71 10.18 2.06
CA LEU A 63 -2.49 8.94 2.12
C LEU A 63 -1.62 7.69 2.18
N PHE A 64 -0.53 7.64 1.40
CA PHE A 64 0.34 6.47 1.31
C PHE A 64 0.91 6.00 2.65
N PRO A 65 1.58 6.84 3.48
CA PRO A 65 2.12 6.37 4.76
C PRO A 65 1.04 5.83 5.71
N ARG A 66 -0.14 6.47 5.74
CA ARG A 66 -1.26 6.04 6.59
C ARG A 66 -1.89 4.73 6.12
N LEU A 67 -1.94 4.53 4.80
CA LEU A 67 -2.42 3.28 4.23
C LEU A 67 -1.40 2.16 4.43
N LEU A 68 -0.10 2.47 4.32
CA LEU A 68 1.00 1.56 4.61
C LEU A 68 0.97 1.10 6.07
N ASP A 69 0.76 2.00 7.03
CA ASP A 69 0.64 1.63 8.45
C ASP A 69 -0.52 0.64 8.69
N LYS A 70 -1.66 0.84 8.01
CA LYS A 70 -2.81 -0.08 8.10
C LYS A 70 -2.52 -1.42 7.44
N PHE A 71 -1.81 -1.42 6.32
CA PHE A 71 -1.35 -2.62 5.63
C PHE A 71 -0.37 -3.42 6.49
N LEU A 72 0.65 -2.79 7.08
CA LEU A 72 1.63 -3.45 7.95
C LEU A 72 1.00 -3.99 9.25
N ALA A 73 -0.05 -3.36 9.74
CA ALA A 73 -0.83 -3.83 10.89
C ALA A 73 -1.89 -4.87 10.51
N PHE A 74 -2.09 -5.15 9.22
CA PHE A 74 -3.03 -6.15 8.76
C PHE A 74 -2.45 -7.54 9.00
N PHE A 75 -3.02 -8.23 9.98
CA PHE A 75 -2.82 -9.66 10.15
C PHE A 75 -4.17 -10.31 9.95
N ASP A 76 -4.34 -11.05 8.86
CA ASP A 76 -5.59 -11.74 8.59
C ASP A 76 -5.83 -12.82 9.65
N ARG A 77 -6.62 -12.47 10.68
CA ARG A 77 -7.12 -13.44 11.64
C ARG A 77 -8.23 -14.25 10.96
N LYS A 78 -7.82 -15.28 10.20
CA LYS A 78 -8.62 -16.41 9.70
C LYS A 78 -9.29 -16.27 8.31
N GLY A 79 -8.75 -15.51 7.35
CA GLY A 79 -9.18 -15.60 5.94
C GLY A 79 -10.50 -14.89 5.62
N LYS A 80 -11.07 -14.12 6.55
CA LYS A 80 -12.49 -13.70 6.46
C LYS A 80 -12.71 -12.49 5.57
N THR A 81 -11.69 -11.69 5.27
CA THR A 81 -11.83 -10.47 4.48
C THR A 81 -10.58 -10.25 3.66
N SER A 82 -10.73 -10.15 2.34
CA SER A 82 -9.59 -9.96 1.44
C SER A 82 -8.91 -8.61 1.69
N LEU A 83 -7.59 -8.57 1.47
CA LEU A 83 -6.80 -7.35 1.55
C LEU A 83 -7.36 -6.23 0.66
N GLU A 84 -7.76 -6.53 -0.57
CA GLU A 84 -8.37 -5.54 -1.48
C GLU A 84 -9.62 -4.85 -0.87
N THR A 85 -10.46 -5.61 -0.17
CA THR A 85 -11.65 -5.08 0.48
C THR A 85 -11.27 -4.12 1.61
N MET A 86 -10.25 -4.49 2.39
CA MET A 86 -9.75 -3.65 3.48
C MET A 86 -9.07 -2.38 2.94
N LEU A 87 -8.26 -2.50 1.89
CA LEU A 87 -7.62 -1.36 1.23
C LEU A 87 -8.64 -0.35 0.72
N LYS A 88 -9.69 -0.80 0.03
CA LYS A 88 -10.79 0.08 -0.42
C LYS A 88 -11.43 0.81 0.77
N ARG A 89 -11.80 0.09 1.82
CA ARG A 89 -12.43 0.67 3.02
C ARG A 89 -11.55 1.70 3.71
N TRP A 90 -10.26 1.39 3.88
CA TRP A 90 -9.31 2.30 4.51
C TRP A 90 -9.03 3.52 3.66
N TYR A 91 -8.82 3.32 2.36
CA TYR A 91 -8.61 4.40 1.40
C TYR A 91 -9.77 5.39 1.41
N THR A 92 -11.02 4.93 1.29
CA THR A 92 -12.19 5.81 1.29
C THR A 92 -12.30 6.64 2.57
N ALA A 93 -11.97 6.06 3.73
CA ALA A 93 -11.96 6.81 4.99
C ALA A 93 -10.87 7.88 5.01
N LEU A 94 -9.65 7.52 4.61
CA LEU A 94 -8.50 8.43 4.58
C LEU A 94 -8.64 9.53 3.53
N GLU A 95 -9.18 9.21 2.36
CA GLU A 95 -9.45 10.15 1.28
C GLU A 95 -10.46 11.21 1.71
N LYS A 96 -11.54 10.79 2.40
CA LYS A 96 -12.52 11.74 2.97
C LYS A 96 -11.86 12.70 3.96
N GLU A 97 -10.98 12.21 4.83
CA GLU A 97 -10.22 13.06 5.75
C GLU A 97 -9.31 14.04 5.01
N TYR A 98 -8.56 13.56 4.01
CA TYR A 98 -7.68 14.38 3.19
C TYR A 98 -8.45 15.51 2.50
N LEU A 99 -9.57 15.18 1.83
CA LEU A 99 -10.40 16.17 1.13
C LEU A 99 -10.97 17.22 2.08
N SER A 100 -11.35 16.83 3.30
CA SER A 100 -11.84 17.79 4.31
C SER A 100 -10.78 18.78 4.79
N GLN A 101 -9.49 18.42 4.70
CA GLN A 101 -8.37 19.30 5.07
C GLN A 101 -7.92 20.20 3.92
N THR A 102 -8.06 19.75 2.67
CA THR A 102 -7.64 20.51 1.48
C THR A 102 -8.74 21.40 0.90
N ALA A 103 -10.00 21.20 1.30
CA ALA A 103 -11.13 22.02 0.88
C ALA A 103 -11.33 23.29 1.75
N GLY A 104 -10.35 23.60 2.62
CA GLY A 104 -10.31 24.79 3.48
C GLY A 104 -9.45 25.91 2.89
#